data_AF-A0A1C2IAR2-F1
#
_entry.id   AF-A0A1C2IAR2-F1
#
_cell.length_a   1.000
_cell.length_b   1.000
_cell.length_c   1.000
_cell.angle_alpha   90.00
_cell.angle_beta   90.00
_cell.angle_gamma   90.00
#
_symmetry.space_group_name_H-M   'P 1'
#
loop_
_entity.id
_entity.type
_entity.pdbx_description
1 polymer ?
#
loop_
_entity_poly.entity_id
_entity_poly.type
_entity_poly.pdbx_seq_one_letter_code
_entity_poly.pdbx_strand_id
1 'polypeptide(L)'
;MVGPAALGVLGYLPEEVIGLPASSFYFDPQARANIVTAVKKHGKVQNFPARLKHKDGHIVDVEITSSAIYSEDKQFLGMEGLFRDVSEQVVIKEKLHRLATIDELTGILNRRAFLEKANHLIKHLRRQPEYSLLAVIDLDKFKPINDRYGHLSGDRVLKVFVSLFKETLRETDVFGRLGGDEFAIIFRKCTMTEGLEILERIQEKMQKISIRLSDNEVSISASIGLTELHEEDLPFSLALARADRALYQAKQNGGAHVAMLLS
;
A
#
# COMPACT_ATOMS: atom_id res chain seq x y z
N MET A 1 -3.73 22.91 34.90
CA MET A 1 -4.77 21.98 35.41
C MET A 1 -4.75 20.75 34.52
N VAL A 2 -4.91 19.56 35.08
CA VAL A 2 -4.94 18.30 34.32
C VAL A 2 -6.35 17.73 34.44
N GLY A 3 -7.01 17.54 33.30
CA GLY A 3 -8.35 16.98 33.26
C GLY A 3 -8.36 15.47 33.53
N PRO A 4 -9.52 14.88 33.88
CA PRO A 4 -9.68 13.45 34.17
C PRO A 4 -9.28 12.52 33.00
N ALA A 5 -9.22 13.05 31.77
CA ALA A 5 -8.75 12.32 30.60
C ALA A 5 -7.30 11.81 30.72
N ALA A 6 -6.45 12.44 31.56
CA ALA A 6 -5.09 11.95 31.80
C ALA A 6 -5.07 10.53 32.40
N LEU A 7 -6.03 10.23 33.28
CA LEU A 7 -6.15 8.90 33.87
C LEU A 7 -6.81 7.93 32.89
N GLY A 8 -7.93 8.33 32.28
CA GLY A 8 -8.72 7.44 31.42
C GLY A 8 -8.02 7.05 30.11
N VAL A 9 -7.13 7.89 29.58
CA VAL A 9 -6.49 7.68 28.27
C VAL A 9 -5.00 7.38 28.38
N LEU A 10 -4.28 7.97 29.36
CA LEU A 10 -2.83 7.79 29.48
C LEU A 10 -2.41 7.01 30.73
N GLY A 11 -3.36 6.67 31.61
CA GLY A 11 -3.10 5.89 32.82
C GLY A 11 -2.41 6.66 33.95
N TYR A 12 -2.27 7.98 33.82
CA TYR A 12 -1.63 8.81 34.85
C TYR A 12 -2.65 9.50 35.75
N LEU A 13 -2.39 9.48 37.06
CA LEU A 13 -3.13 10.32 37.99
C LEU A 13 -2.69 11.80 37.83
N PRO A 14 -3.58 12.79 38.05
CA PRO A 14 -3.23 14.20 37.94
C PRO A 14 -1.97 14.59 38.74
N GLU A 15 -1.81 14.09 39.95
CA GLU A 15 -0.66 14.32 40.82
C GLU A 15 0.66 13.77 40.27
N GLU A 16 0.63 12.75 39.40
CA GLU A 16 1.82 12.18 38.77
C GLU A 16 2.34 13.02 37.61
N VAL A 17 1.51 13.91 37.07
CA VAL A 17 1.84 14.68 35.85
C VAL A 17 1.96 16.18 36.10
N ILE A 18 1.40 16.69 37.21
CA ILE A 18 1.55 18.09 37.60
C ILE A 18 3.02 18.39 37.87
N GLY A 19 3.54 19.45 37.24
CA GLY A 19 4.94 19.87 37.37
C GLY A 19 5.90 19.21 36.38
N LEU A 20 5.47 18.15 35.68
CA LEU A 20 6.27 17.54 34.62
C LEU A 20 6.11 18.31 33.29
N PRO A 21 7.17 18.39 32.48
CA PRO A 21 7.07 19.00 31.16
C PRO A 21 6.18 18.15 30.27
N ALA A 22 5.18 18.76 29.63
CA ALA A 22 4.24 18.07 28.75
C ALA A 22 4.93 17.28 27.62
N SER A 23 6.13 17.68 27.20
CA SER A 23 6.94 16.96 26.20
C SER A 23 7.34 15.54 26.62
N SER A 24 7.42 15.25 27.91
CA SER A 24 7.78 13.91 28.42
C SER A 24 6.77 12.83 28.04
N PHE A 25 5.51 13.22 27.84
CA PHE A 25 4.42 12.32 27.47
C PHE A 25 4.30 12.10 25.96
N TYR A 26 5.05 12.83 25.13
CA TYR A 26 5.00 12.63 23.68
C TYR A 26 5.92 11.49 23.27
N PHE A 27 5.45 10.66 22.33
CA PHE A 27 6.29 9.65 21.68
C PHE A 27 7.43 10.31 20.91
N ASP A 28 7.09 11.34 20.13
CA ASP A 28 8.01 12.18 19.39
C ASP A 28 8.08 13.59 20.01
N PRO A 29 9.21 13.98 20.63
CA PRO A 29 9.40 15.31 21.20
C PRO A 29 9.21 16.46 20.19
N GLN A 30 9.48 16.22 18.90
CA GLN A 30 9.33 17.24 17.85
C GLN A 30 7.86 17.56 17.58
N ALA A 31 6.96 16.57 17.73
CA ALA A 31 5.53 16.78 17.58
C ALA A 31 4.99 17.84 18.55
N ARG A 32 5.51 17.88 19.80
CA ARG A 32 5.14 18.91 20.77
C ARG A 32 5.61 20.29 20.34
N ALA A 33 6.84 20.42 19.86
CA ALA A 33 7.39 21.70 19.41
C ALA A 33 6.56 22.29 18.25
N ASN A 34 6.08 21.44 17.34
CA ASN A 34 5.22 21.84 16.23
C ASN A 34 3.87 22.41 16.72
N ILE A 35 3.25 21.75 17.69
CA ILE A 35 2.00 22.21 18.31
C ILE A 35 2.20 23.56 19.00
N VAL A 36 3.25 23.71 19.82
CA VAL A 36 3.55 24.97 20.53
C VAL A 36 3.75 26.11 19.52
N THR A 37 4.49 25.84 18.45
CA THR A 37 4.74 26.83 17.38
C THR A 37 3.45 27.24 16.68
N ALA A 38 2.61 26.26 16.32
CA ALA A 38 1.33 26.52 15.67
C ALA A 38 0.38 27.32 16.57
N VAL A 39 0.29 26.98 17.86
CA VAL A 39 -0.54 27.70 18.83
C VAL A 39 -0.04 29.13 19.04
N LYS A 40 1.27 29.36 19.17
CA LYS A 40 1.82 30.72 19.30
C LYS A 40 1.56 31.58 18.06
N LYS A 41 1.61 30.97 16.87
CA LYS A 41 1.42 31.68 15.59
C LYS A 41 -0.06 31.95 15.28
N HIS A 42 -0.95 31.02 15.59
CA HIS A 42 -2.35 31.05 15.16
C HIS A 42 -3.35 31.23 16.32
N GLY A 43 -2.88 31.31 17.57
CA GLY A 43 -3.69 31.41 18.77
C GLY A 43 -4.32 30.08 19.22
N LYS A 44 -4.54 29.14 18.30
CA LYS A 44 -5.10 27.81 18.58
C LYS A 44 -4.74 26.76 17.53
N VAL A 45 -4.86 25.50 17.90
CA VAL A 45 -4.92 24.33 17.00
C VAL A 45 -6.12 23.46 17.35
N GLN A 46 -6.66 22.77 16.35
CA GLN A 46 -7.81 21.86 16.50
C GLN A 46 -7.50 20.54 15.82
N ASN A 47 -7.93 19.43 16.44
CA ASN A 47 -7.78 18.06 15.94
C ASN A 47 -6.36 17.75 15.42
N PHE A 48 -5.34 18.25 16.13
CA PHE A 48 -3.96 18.08 15.70
C PHE A 48 -3.48 16.67 16.06
N PRO A 49 -3.10 15.83 15.09
CA PRO A 49 -2.71 14.45 15.38
C PRO A 49 -1.38 14.40 16.14
N ALA A 50 -1.32 13.59 17.19
CA ALA A 50 -0.13 13.35 17.97
C ALA A 50 -0.12 11.92 18.53
N ARG A 51 1.06 11.47 18.96
CA ARG A 51 1.25 10.19 19.64
C ARG A 51 1.79 10.42 21.03
N LEU A 52 1.07 9.92 22.03
CA LEU A 52 1.46 10.04 23.44
C LEU A 52 1.85 8.68 24.01
N LYS A 53 2.66 8.69 25.07
CA LYS A 53 3.08 7.50 25.80
C LYS A 53 2.13 7.27 26.97
N HIS A 54 1.50 6.11 27.00
CA HIS A 54 0.78 5.61 28.16
C HIS A 54 1.77 5.23 29.28
N LYS A 55 1.29 5.20 30.53
CA LYS A 55 2.10 4.89 31.73
C LYS A 55 2.78 3.51 31.70
N ASP A 56 2.15 2.52 31.08
CA ASP A 56 2.71 1.18 30.91
C ASP A 56 3.70 1.06 29.72
N GLY A 57 3.92 2.15 28.97
CA GLY A 57 4.86 2.24 27.86
C GLY A 57 4.27 2.06 26.45
N HIS A 58 2.99 1.69 26.29
CA HIS A 58 2.38 1.64 24.95
C HIS A 58 2.09 3.05 24.39
N ILE A 59 1.85 3.14 23.08
CA ILE A 59 1.60 4.40 22.39
C ILE A 59 0.11 4.57 22.11
N VAL A 60 -0.41 5.75 22.38
CA VAL A 60 -1.81 6.13 22.15
C VAL A 60 -1.85 7.22 21.10
N ASP A 61 -2.63 6.99 20.04
CA ASP A 61 -2.91 8.00 19.02
C ASP A 61 -3.96 8.95 19.56
N VAL A 62 -3.66 10.25 19.54
CA VAL A 62 -4.56 11.28 20.06
C VAL A 62 -4.73 12.44 19.08
N GLU A 63 -5.88 13.09 19.16
CA GLU A 63 -6.12 14.39 18.55
C GLU A 63 -6.09 15.48 19.61
N ILE A 64 -5.21 16.47 19.45
CA ILE A 64 -5.00 17.55 20.40
C ILE A 64 -5.67 18.82 19.90
N THR A 65 -6.50 19.41 20.76
CA THR A 65 -7.02 20.75 20.59
C THR A 65 -6.43 21.63 21.68
N SER A 66 -5.82 22.75 21.31
CA SER A 66 -5.15 23.62 22.27
C SER A 66 -5.24 25.09 21.88
N SER A 67 -5.32 25.94 22.89
CA SER A 67 -5.39 27.40 22.74
C SER A 67 -4.29 28.05 23.59
N ALA A 68 -3.79 29.18 23.12
CA ALA A 68 -2.83 29.99 23.86
C ALA A 68 -3.52 30.72 25.01
N ILE A 69 -2.85 30.77 26.15
CA ILE A 69 -3.24 31.60 27.30
C ILE A 69 -2.30 32.80 27.33
N TYR A 70 -2.87 34.00 27.38
CA TYR A 70 -2.13 35.25 27.45
C TYR A 70 -2.46 36.00 28.75
N SER A 71 -1.52 36.80 29.24
CA SER A 71 -1.77 37.80 30.29
C SER A 71 -2.57 38.99 29.73
N GLU A 72 -3.05 39.86 30.62
CA GLU A 72 -3.66 41.14 30.22
C GLU A 72 -2.73 41.98 29.34
N ASP A 73 -1.41 41.93 29.60
CA ASP A 73 -0.36 42.58 28.80
C ASP A 73 0.00 41.84 27.49
N LYS A 74 -0.82 40.88 27.04
CA LYS A 74 -0.62 40.06 25.84
C LYS A 74 0.66 39.22 25.85
N GLN A 75 1.24 38.92 27.01
CA GLN A 75 2.38 38.01 27.10
C GLN A 75 1.88 36.55 27.12
N PHE A 76 2.57 35.67 26.40
CA PHE A 76 2.21 34.24 26.37
C PHE A 76 2.53 33.58 27.71
N LEU A 77 1.49 33.17 28.44
CA LEU A 77 1.61 32.49 29.73
C LEU A 77 1.68 30.98 29.59
N GLY A 78 1.10 30.42 28.53
CA GLY A 78 1.09 28.99 28.32
C GLY A 78 0.02 28.55 27.33
N MET A 79 -0.36 27.29 27.42
CA MET A 79 -1.43 26.73 26.62
C MET A 79 -2.31 25.81 27.46
N GLU A 80 -3.61 25.90 27.22
CA GLU A 80 -4.55 24.88 27.65
C GLU A 80 -4.92 24.00 26.46
N GLY A 81 -5.22 22.75 26.74
CA GLY A 81 -5.64 21.84 25.70
C GLY A 81 -6.27 20.59 26.26
N LEU A 82 -7.07 19.98 25.40
CA LEU A 82 -7.61 18.64 25.58
C LEU A 82 -7.05 17.74 24.50
N PHE A 83 -7.06 16.45 24.77
CA PHE A 83 -6.76 15.43 23.79
C PHE A 83 -7.85 14.37 23.83
N ARG A 84 -8.13 13.81 22.65
CA ARG A 84 -9.08 12.71 22.48
C ARG A 84 -8.30 11.50 22.00
N ASP A 85 -8.50 10.35 22.64
CA ASP A 85 -8.02 9.07 22.12
C ASP A 85 -8.70 8.79 20.78
N VAL A 86 -7.89 8.58 19.74
CA VAL A 86 -8.35 8.23 18.39
C VAL A 86 -7.77 6.90 17.91
N SER A 87 -7.22 6.09 18.82
CA SER A 87 -6.53 4.84 18.48
C SER A 87 -7.43 3.86 17.73
N GLU A 88 -8.67 3.67 18.18
CA GLU A 88 -9.64 2.80 17.51
C GLU A 88 -9.97 3.32 16.10
N GLN A 89 -10.15 4.63 15.93
CA GLN A 89 -10.46 5.26 14.64
C GLN A 89 -9.30 5.13 13.66
N VAL A 90 -8.06 5.29 14.14
CA VAL A 90 -6.84 5.07 13.34
C VAL A 90 -6.79 3.62 12.85
N VAL A 91 -6.95 2.64 13.76
CA VAL A 91 -6.94 1.22 13.41
C VAL A 91 -8.06 0.87 12.43
N ILE A 92 -9.28 1.34 12.66
CA ILE A 92 -10.42 1.11 11.76
C ILE A 92 -10.14 1.73 10.39
N LYS A 93 -9.62 2.97 10.35
CA LYS A 93 -9.30 3.66 9.09
C LYS A 93 -8.22 2.92 8.30
N GLU A 94 -7.16 2.46 8.96
CA GLU A 94 -6.11 1.66 8.32
C GLU A 94 -6.65 0.33 7.80
N LYS A 95 -7.49 -0.35 8.59
CA LYS A 95 -8.14 -1.58 8.17
C LYS A 95 -9.05 -1.35 6.95
N LEU A 96 -9.88 -0.31 6.98
CA LEU A 96 -10.73 0.07 5.85
C LEU A 96 -9.89 0.41 4.61
N HIS A 97 -8.79 1.15 4.78
CA HIS A 97 -7.88 1.46 3.68
C HIS A 97 -7.25 0.19 3.09
N ARG A 98 -6.81 -0.74 3.94
CA ARG A 98 -6.25 -2.01 3.50
C ARG A 98 -7.28 -2.87 2.78
N LEU A 99 -8.47 -3.04 3.33
CA LEU A 99 -9.59 -3.74 2.67
C LEU A 99 -9.96 -3.09 1.33
N ALA A 100 -9.83 -1.76 1.26
CA ALA A 100 -10.13 -1.03 0.05
C ALA A 100 -9.08 -1.20 -1.04
N THR A 101 -7.83 -1.51 -0.70
CA THR A 101 -6.68 -1.41 -1.61
C THR A 101 -5.92 -2.72 -1.86
N ILE A 102 -5.98 -3.66 -0.93
CA ILE A 102 -5.19 -4.89 -0.96
C ILE A 102 -6.09 -6.10 -1.23
N ASP A 103 -5.61 -7.04 -2.05
CA ASP A 103 -6.19 -8.36 -2.19
C ASP A 103 -5.85 -9.20 -0.95
N GLU A 104 -6.87 -9.63 -0.21
CA GLU A 104 -6.68 -10.30 1.09
C GLU A 104 -5.88 -11.61 1.00
N LEU A 105 -6.01 -12.32 -0.13
CA LEU A 105 -5.34 -13.60 -0.31
C LEU A 105 -3.83 -13.44 -0.57
N THR A 106 -3.47 -12.50 -1.45
CA THR A 106 -2.11 -12.37 -2.00
C THR A 106 -1.31 -11.23 -1.38
N GLY A 107 -1.98 -10.26 -0.75
CA GLY A 107 -1.33 -9.11 -0.13
C GLY A 107 -0.68 -8.15 -1.13
N ILE A 108 -1.11 -8.14 -2.38
CA ILE A 108 -0.78 -7.11 -3.39
C ILE A 108 -2.01 -6.23 -3.65
N LEU A 109 -1.92 -5.26 -4.55
CA LEU A 109 -3.06 -4.40 -4.85
C LEU A 109 -4.23 -5.22 -5.38
N ASN A 110 -5.44 -4.92 -4.92
CA ASN A 110 -6.64 -5.43 -5.55
C ASN A 110 -6.91 -4.71 -6.89
N ARG A 111 -7.83 -5.25 -7.68
CA ARG A 111 -8.21 -4.71 -8.99
C ARG A 111 -8.51 -3.21 -8.95
N ARG A 112 -9.33 -2.77 -7.98
CA ARG A 112 -9.74 -1.36 -7.88
C ARG A 112 -8.54 -0.45 -7.67
N ALA A 113 -7.71 -0.74 -6.68
CA ALA A 113 -6.56 0.11 -6.37
C ALA A 113 -5.46 0.06 -7.44
N PHE A 114 -5.30 -1.07 -8.13
CA PHE A 114 -4.42 -1.16 -9.30
C PHE A 114 -4.90 -0.20 -10.40
N LEU A 115 -6.19 -0.26 -10.78
CA LEU A 115 -6.76 0.59 -11.82
C LEU A 115 -6.71 2.09 -11.45
N GLU A 116 -6.96 2.44 -10.18
CA GLU A 116 -6.84 3.82 -9.70
C GLU A 116 -5.40 4.33 -9.84
N LYS A 117 -4.41 3.54 -9.39
CA LYS A 117 -2.99 3.88 -9.55
C LYS A 117 -2.58 3.99 -11.02
N ALA A 118 -3.06 3.09 -11.87
CA ALA A 118 -2.77 3.09 -13.30
C ALA A 118 -3.28 4.38 -13.98
N ASN A 119 -4.52 4.78 -13.69
CA ASN A 119 -5.07 6.04 -14.21
C ASN A 119 -4.32 7.27 -13.70
N HIS A 120 -3.82 7.24 -12.45
CA HIS A 120 -2.98 8.30 -11.92
C HIS A 120 -1.61 8.37 -12.63
N LEU A 121 -1.01 7.22 -12.94
CA LEU A 121 0.24 7.15 -13.68
C LEU A 121 0.11 7.71 -15.09
N ILE A 122 -0.96 7.40 -15.82
CA ILE A 122 -1.16 7.95 -17.17
C ILE A 122 -1.34 9.48 -17.15
N LYS A 123 -2.05 10.01 -16.14
CA LYS A 123 -2.12 11.47 -15.94
C LYS A 123 -0.75 12.08 -15.63
N HIS A 124 0.15 11.33 -14.99
CA HIS A 124 1.52 11.75 -14.75
C HIS A 124 2.36 11.73 -16.04
N LEU A 125 2.23 10.69 -16.87
CA LEU A 125 2.93 10.59 -18.17
C LEU A 125 2.68 11.80 -19.06
N ARG A 126 1.43 12.29 -19.13
CA ARG A 126 1.07 13.53 -19.87
C ARG A 126 1.83 14.79 -19.43
N ARG A 127 2.27 14.83 -18.17
CA ARG A 127 2.99 15.98 -17.59
C ARG A 127 4.50 15.77 -17.64
N GLN A 128 4.93 14.52 -17.50
CA GLN A 128 6.32 14.12 -17.46
C GLN A 128 6.45 12.78 -18.19
N PRO A 129 6.78 12.80 -19.49
CA PRO A 129 6.97 11.59 -20.26
C PRO A 129 8.06 10.71 -19.65
N GLU A 130 7.75 9.44 -19.39
CA GLU A 130 8.71 8.41 -18.98
C GLU A 130 8.34 7.07 -19.64
N TYR A 131 9.35 6.31 -20.07
CA TYR A 131 9.12 4.95 -20.58
C TYR A 131 8.48 4.10 -19.50
N SER A 132 7.29 3.56 -19.76
CA SER A 132 6.58 2.69 -18.82
C SER A 132 5.93 1.56 -19.60
N LEU A 133 5.83 0.39 -18.98
CA LEU A 133 5.24 -0.80 -19.59
C LEU A 133 4.09 -1.32 -18.76
N LEU A 134 3.11 -1.93 -19.42
CA LEU A 134 2.04 -2.71 -18.81
C LEU A 134 2.23 -4.18 -19.19
N ALA A 135 2.32 -5.04 -18.17
CA ALA A 135 2.20 -6.49 -18.32
C ALA A 135 0.88 -6.98 -17.73
N VAL A 136 0.12 -7.76 -18.49
CA VAL A 136 -1.03 -8.55 -18.00
C VAL A 136 -0.64 -10.02 -18.02
N ILE A 137 -0.94 -10.73 -16.95
CA ILE A 137 -0.41 -12.05 -16.67
C ILE A 137 -1.55 -12.98 -16.27
N ASP A 138 -1.58 -14.18 -16.83
CA ASP A 138 -2.54 -15.22 -16.47
C ASP A 138 -1.83 -16.55 -16.19
N LEU A 139 -2.06 -17.09 -14.99
CA LEU A 139 -1.47 -18.36 -14.56
C LEU A 139 -2.00 -19.51 -15.41
N ASP A 140 -1.12 -20.25 -16.09
CA ASP A 140 -1.56 -21.34 -16.93
C ASP A 140 -2.11 -22.50 -16.09
N LYS A 141 -3.24 -23.07 -16.53
CA LYS A 141 -3.82 -24.30 -15.95
C LYS A 141 -4.16 -24.19 -14.46
N PHE A 142 -4.48 -23.00 -13.95
CA PHE A 142 -4.86 -22.81 -12.55
C PHE A 142 -6.16 -23.53 -12.17
N LYS A 143 -7.19 -23.47 -13.04
CA LYS A 143 -8.47 -24.15 -12.78
C LYS A 143 -8.30 -25.68 -12.55
N PRO A 144 -7.59 -26.43 -13.42
CA PRO A 144 -7.24 -27.82 -13.15
C PRO A 144 -6.54 -28.08 -11.80
N ILE A 145 -5.71 -27.15 -11.32
CA ILE A 145 -5.07 -27.26 -9.98
C ILE A 145 -6.14 -27.19 -8.89
N ASN A 146 -7.05 -26.21 -8.97
CA ASN A 146 -8.17 -26.11 -8.03
C ASN A 146 -9.07 -27.33 -8.07
N ASP A 147 -9.43 -27.80 -9.26
CA ASP A 147 -10.33 -28.93 -9.45
C ASP A 147 -9.70 -30.22 -8.90
N ARG A 148 -8.38 -30.39 -9.01
CA ARG A 148 -7.67 -31.59 -8.55
C ARG A 148 -7.25 -31.57 -7.09
N TYR A 149 -6.80 -30.42 -6.57
CA TYR A 149 -6.17 -30.30 -5.25
C TYR A 149 -6.95 -29.42 -4.26
N GLY A 150 -8.09 -28.87 -4.69
CA GLY A 150 -8.95 -27.99 -3.90
C GLY A 150 -8.47 -26.54 -3.84
N HIS A 151 -9.39 -25.65 -3.48
CA HIS A 151 -9.15 -24.20 -3.45
C HIS A 151 -8.02 -23.77 -2.51
N LEU A 152 -7.84 -24.43 -1.35
CA LEU A 152 -6.74 -24.11 -0.43
C LEU A 152 -5.35 -24.35 -1.07
N SER A 153 -5.25 -25.34 -1.95
CA SER A 153 -4.03 -25.61 -2.71
C SER A 153 -3.82 -24.55 -3.80
N GLY A 154 -4.88 -24.12 -4.49
CA GLY A 154 -4.81 -23.00 -5.42
C GLY A 154 -4.41 -21.69 -4.75
N ASP A 155 -4.95 -21.41 -3.56
CA ASP A 155 -4.57 -20.26 -2.74
C ASP A 155 -3.08 -20.26 -2.41
N ARG A 156 -2.52 -21.43 -2.09
CA ARG A 156 -1.08 -21.60 -1.87
C ARG A 156 -0.30 -21.33 -3.16
N VAL A 157 -0.77 -21.80 -4.30
CA VAL A 157 -0.15 -21.53 -5.61
C VAL A 157 -0.12 -20.03 -5.89
N LEU A 158 -1.23 -19.31 -5.69
CA LEU A 158 -1.29 -17.86 -5.91
C LEU A 158 -0.34 -17.10 -4.98
N LYS A 159 -0.21 -17.52 -3.71
CA LYS A 159 0.74 -16.91 -2.77
C LYS A 159 2.20 -17.11 -3.19
N VAL A 160 2.55 -18.33 -3.61
CA VAL A 160 3.91 -18.64 -4.10
C VAL A 160 4.18 -17.89 -5.40
N PHE A 161 3.21 -17.84 -6.31
CA PHE A 161 3.32 -17.08 -7.54
C PHE A 161 3.65 -15.62 -7.24
N VAL A 162 2.88 -14.97 -6.35
CA VAL A 162 3.07 -13.57 -5.98
C VAL A 162 4.41 -13.30 -5.28
N SER A 163 4.95 -14.23 -4.48
CA SER A 163 6.26 -14.03 -3.85
C SER A 163 7.39 -13.94 -4.88
N LEU A 164 7.32 -14.70 -5.99
CA LEU A 164 8.31 -14.64 -7.07
C LEU A 164 8.41 -13.25 -7.70
N PHE A 165 7.27 -12.58 -7.87
CA PHE A 165 7.22 -11.21 -8.36
C PHE A 165 7.73 -10.22 -7.32
N LYS A 166 7.29 -10.33 -6.06
CA LYS A 166 7.73 -9.41 -4.98
C LYS A 166 9.26 -9.39 -4.78
N GLU A 167 9.93 -10.51 -5.00
CA GLU A 167 11.40 -10.60 -4.92
C GLU A 167 12.12 -9.98 -6.13
N THR A 168 11.41 -9.74 -7.23
CA THR A 168 12.00 -9.32 -8.50
C THR A 168 11.63 -7.89 -8.90
N LEU A 169 10.46 -7.42 -8.47
CA LEU A 169 9.94 -6.09 -8.74
C LEU A 169 10.57 -5.03 -7.83
N ARG A 170 10.70 -3.81 -8.36
CA ARG A 170 11.18 -2.64 -7.63
C ARG A 170 10.04 -2.02 -6.83
N GLU A 171 10.36 -1.24 -5.80
CA GLU A 171 9.35 -0.50 -5.02
C GLU A 171 8.53 0.49 -5.88
N THR A 172 9.12 0.97 -6.97
CA THR A 172 8.45 1.86 -7.92
C THR A 172 7.44 1.17 -8.82
N ASP A 173 7.54 -0.16 -8.98
CA ASP A 173 6.66 -0.93 -9.85
C ASP A 173 5.31 -1.15 -9.16
N VAL A 174 4.23 -1.14 -9.94
CA VAL A 174 2.87 -1.34 -9.41
C VAL A 174 2.42 -2.75 -9.75
N PHE A 175 2.14 -3.56 -8.73
CA PHE A 175 1.69 -4.95 -8.91
C PHE A 175 0.33 -5.18 -8.27
N GLY A 176 -0.62 -5.74 -9.03
CA GLY A 176 -1.97 -6.02 -8.55
C GLY A 176 -2.59 -7.28 -9.15
N ARG A 177 -3.59 -7.81 -8.45
CA ARG A 177 -4.43 -8.92 -8.90
C ARG A 177 -5.71 -8.37 -9.51
N LEU A 178 -5.99 -8.74 -10.76
CA LEU A 178 -7.19 -8.30 -11.49
C LEU A 178 -8.40 -9.16 -11.13
N GLY A 179 -8.20 -10.45 -10.84
CA GLY A 179 -9.23 -11.38 -10.39
C GLY A 179 -8.81 -12.81 -10.70
N GLY A 180 -9.30 -13.80 -9.96
CA GLY A 180 -8.96 -15.21 -10.22
C GLY A 180 -7.44 -15.45 -10.25
N ASP A 181 -6.94 -15.91 -11.37
CA ASP A 181 -5.54 -16.16 -11.75
C ASP A 181 -4.89 -15.04 -12.59
N GLU A 182 -5.59 -13.92 -12.76
CA GLU A 182 -5.13 -12.77 -13.54
C GLU A 182 -4.45 -11.70 -12.68
N PHE A 183 -3.31 -11.22 -13.15
CA PHE A 183 -2.46 -10.23 -12.50
C PHE A 183 -2.00 -9.17 -13.50
N ALA A 184 -1.59 -8.01 -12.99
CA ALA A 184 -1.01 -6.97 -13.83
C ALA A 184 0.12 -6.21 -13.12
N ILE A 185 1.11 -5.81 -13.91
CA ILE A 185 2.28 -5.05 -13.46
C ILE A 185 2.41 -3.80 -14.33
N ILE A 186 2.68 -2.66 -13.68
CA ILE A 186 3.19 -1.47 -14.36
C ILE A 186 4.65 -1.28 -13.97
N PHE A 187 5.54 -1.42 -14.95
CA PHE A 187 6.95 -1.12 -14.81
C PHE A 187 7.16 0.37 -15.09
N ARG A 188 7.68 1.10 -14.11
CA ARG A 188 7.94 2.55 -14.26
C ARG A 188 9.37 2.79 -14.67
N LYS A 189 9.59 3.79 -15.54
CA LYS A 189 10.93 4.15 -16.06
C LYS A 189 11.67 2.91 -16.58
N CYS A 190 10.98 2.15 -17.40
CA CYS A 190 11.39 0.84 -17.87
C CYS A 190 11.19 0.77 -19.39
N THR A 191 12.26 0.51 -20.11
CA THR A 191 12.24 0.26 -21.55
C THR A 191 11.74 -1.16 -21.85
N MET A 192 11.26 -1.40 -23.07
CA MET A 192 10.79 -2.73 -23.50
C MET A 192 11.82 -3.84 -23.21
N THR A 193 13.09 -3.60 -23.52
CA THR A 193 14.19 -4.56 -23.28
C THR A 193 14.34 -4.88 -21.79
N GLU A 194 14.40 -3.86 -20.92
CA GLU A 194 14.51 -4.07 -19.47
C GLU A 194 13.28 -4.82 -18.91
N GLY A 195 12.08 -4.50 -19.41
CA GLY A 195 10.85 -5.17 -19.04
C GLY A 195 10.86 -6.65 -19.39
N LEU A 196 11.33 -6.99 -20.60
CA LEU A 196 11.49 -8.37 -21.04
C LEU A 196 12.49 -9.12 -20.16
N GLU A 197 13.67 -8.57 -19.90
CA GLU A 197 14.69 -9.19 -19.05
C GLU A 197 14.15 -9.49 -17.64
N ILE A 198 13.35 -8.58 -17.07
CA ILE A 198 12.69 -8.79 -15.78
C ILE A 198 11.70 -9.94 -15.86
N LEU A 199 10.85 -9.97 -16.89
CA LEU A 199 9.84 -11.01 -17.06
C LEU A 199 10.45 -12.38 -17.35
N GLU A 200 11.49 -12.45 -18.19
CA GLU A 200 12.26 -13.68 -18.47
C GLU A 200 12.86 -14.25 -17.19
N ARG A 201 13.49 -13.42 -16.35
CA ARG A 201 13.99 -13.84 -15.04
C ARG A 201 12.89 -14.39 -14.14
N ILE A 202 11.69 -13.82 -14.19
CA ILE A 202 10.53 -14.33 -13.44
C ILE A 202 10.07 -15.67 -14.02
N GLN A 203 10.04 -15.83 -15.35
CA GLN A 203 9.71 -17.10 -16.01
C GLN A 203 10.70 -18.20 -15.65
N GLU A 204 12.00 -17.92 -15.64
CA GLU A 204 13.02 -18.88 -15.20
C GLU A 204 12.83 -19.30 -13.74
N LYS A 205 12.51 -18.35 -12.85
CA LYS A 205 12.20 -18.66 -11.44
C LYS A 205 10.96 -19.54 -11.32
N MET A 206 9.91 -19.29 -12.12
CA MET A 206 8.71 -20.12 -12.17
C MET A 206 8.99 -21.54 -12.69
N GLN A 207 9.88 -21.70 -13.66
CA GLN A 207 10.23 -23.04 -14.16
C GLN A 207 11.01 -23.86 -13.12
N LYS A 208 11.78 -23.21 -12.26
CA LYS A 208 12.61 -23.85 -11.23
C LYS A 208 11.84 -24.15 -9.94
N ILE A 209 10.66 -23.56 -9.73
CA ILE A 209 9.89 -23.79 -8.50
C ILE A 209 9.04 -25.05 -8.59
N SER A 210 9.08 -25.85 -7.51
CA SER A 210 8.17 -26.97 -7.30
C SER A 210 7.31 -26.66 -6.08
N ILE A 211 5.98 -26.61 -6.28
CA ILE A 211 5.03 -26.31 -5.20
C ILE A 211 4.49 -27.63 -4.67
N ARG A 212 4.83 -27.96 -3.43
CA ARG A 212 4.29 -29.14 -2.75
C ARG A 212 2.83 -28.92 -2.37
N LEU A 213 1.93 -29.64 -3.04
CA LEU A 213 0.49 -29.64 -2.80
C LEU A 213 0.07 -31.05 -2.35
N SER A 214 -0.30 -31.19 -1.07
CA SER A 214 -0.52 -32.50 -0.43
C SER A 214 0.71 -33.40 -0.59
N ASP A 215 0.57 -34.57 -1.23
CA ASP A 215 1.65 -35.53 -1.50
C ASP A 215 2.27 -35.38 -2.90
N ASN A 216 1.87 -34.36 -3.67
CA ASN A 216 2.36 -34.14 -5.03
C ASN A 216 3.18 -32.84 -5.14
N GLU A 217 4.05 -32.82 -6.14
CA GLU A 217 4.78 -31.63 -6.57
C GLU A 217 4.17 -31.10 -7.86
N VAL A 218 3.87 -29.80 -7.89
CA VAL A 218 3.24 -29.13 -9.02
C VAL A 218 4.14 -27.99 -9.50
N SER A 219 4.47 -28.03 -10.79
CA SER A 219 5.08 -26.92 -11.50
C SER A 219 4.01 -25.95 -11.99
N ILE A 220 4.37 -24.68 -12.11
CA ILE A 220 3.50 -23.61 -12.59
C ILE A 220 4.14 -22.87 -13.76
N SER A 221 3.31 -22.32 -14.63
CA SER A 221 3.73 -21.41 -15.69
C SER A 221 2.71 -20.28 -15.81
N ALA A 222 3.09 -19.22 -16.51
CA ALA A 222 2.18 -18.12 -16.81
C ALA A 222 2.43 -17.58 -18.21
N SER A 223 1.34 -17.16 -18.83
CA SER A 223 1.38 -16.41 -20.09
C SER A 223 1.31 -14.92 -19.78
N ILE A 224 2.04 -14.11 -20.54
CA ILE A 224 2.19 -12.67 -20.26
C ILE A 224 1.99 -11.87 -21.54
N GLY A 225 1.11 -10.87 -21.51
CA GLY A 225 0.97 -9.87 -22.55
C GLY A 225 1.64 -8.57 -22.13
N LEU A 226 2.61 -8.09 -22.91
CA LEU A 226 3.40 -6.89 -22.63
C LEU A 226 3.14 -5.80 -23.69
N THR A 227 2.96 -4.56 -23.25
CA THR A 227 2.80 -3.39 -24.12
C THR A 227 3.38 -2.14 -23.46
N GLU A 228 3.73 -1.15 -24.27
CA GLU A 228 4.10 0.18 -23.77
C GLU A 228 2.88 0.92 -23.22
N LEU A 229 3.09 1.73 -22.20
CA LEU A 229 2.12 2.70 -21.71
C LEU A 229 2.40 4.05 -22.34
N HIS A 230 1.36 4.62 -22.94
CA HIS A 230 1.41 5.92 -23.58
C HIS A 230 0.54 6.94 -22.83
N GLU A 231 0.76 8.21 -23.12
CA GLU A 231 0.01 9.30 -22.50
C GLU A 231 -1.44 9.41 -23.00
N GLU A 232 -1.72 8.85 -24.19
CA GLU A 232 -3.04 8.77 -24.79
C GLU A 232 -3.91 7.66 -24.21
N ASP A 233 -3.37 6.78 -23.36
CA ASP A 233 -4.08 5.65 -22.76
C ASP A 233 -5.07 6.04 -21.65
N LEU A 234 -5.80 7.13 -21.85
CA LEU A 234 -6.83 7.60 -20.94
C LEU A 234 -8.21 7.44 -21.60
N PRO A 235 -9.07 6.54 -21.12
CA PRO A 235 -8.94 5.72 -19.91
C PRO A 235 -7.95 4.55 -20.04
N PHE A 236 -7.37 4.11 -18.90
CA PHE A 236 -6.39 3.00 -18.83
C PHE A 236 -6.85 1.69 -19.49
N SER A 237 -8.15 1.49 -19.66
CA SER A 237 -8.71 0.35 -20.39
C SER A 237 -8.18 0.22 -21.83
N LEU A 238 -7.70 1.30 -22.45
CA LEU A 238 -7.07 1.25 -23.77
C LEU A 238 -5.75 0.46 -23.75
N ALA A 239 -4.86 0.77 -22.80
CA ALA A 239 -3.62 0.01 -22.59
C ALA A 239 -3.91 -1.42 -22.17
N LEU A 240 -4.89 -1.61 -21.28
CA LEU A 240 -5.28 -2.95 -20.80
C LEU A 240 -5.74 -3.83 -21.97
N ALA A 241 -6.59 -3.32 -22.87
CA ALA A 241 -7.05 -4.05 -24.05
C ALA A 241 -5.90 -4.43 -24.99
N ARG A 242 -4.88 -3.57 -25.13
CA ARG A 242 -3.66 -3.93 -25.89
C ARG A 242 -2.92 -5.07 -25.20
N ALA A 243 -2.66 -4.96 -23.90
CA ALA A 243 -1.96 -6.00 -23.15
C ALA A 243 -2.72 -7.35 -23.17
N ASP A 244 -4.05 -7.32 -23.05
CA ASP A 244 -4.91 -8.51 -23.15
C ASP A 244 -4.81 -9.17 -24.53
N ARG A 245 -4.73 -8.38 -25.62
CA ARG A 245 -4.52 -8.91 -26.97
C ARG A 245 -3.15 -9.60 -27.09
N ALA A 246 -2.10 -9.05 -26.48
CA ALA A 246 -0.80 -9.70 -26.43
C ALA A 246 -0.86 -10.99 -25.60
N LEU A 247 -1.50 -10.97 -24.44
CA LEU A 247 -1.68 -12.15 -23.58
C LEU A 247 -2.43 -13.27 -24.32
N TYR A 248 -3.46 -12.91 -25.09
CA TYR A 248 -4.19 -13.85 -25.91
C TYR A 248 -3.30 -14.52 -26.97
N GLN A 249 -2.40 -13.76 -27.62
CA GLN A 249 -1.40 -14.32 -28.54
C GLN A 249 -0.47 -15.30 -27.83
N ALA A 250 -0.04 -14.99 -26.59
CA ALA A 250 0.77 -15.91 -25.80
C ALA A 250 0.03 -17.23 -25.54
N LYS A 251 -1.25 -17.17 -25.16
CA LYS A 251 -2.07 -18.36 -24.92
C LYS A 251 -2.29 -19.19 -26.20
N GLN A 252 -2.49 -18.55 -27.35
CA GLN A 252 -2.67 -19.25 -28.63
C GLN A 252 -1.40 -20.00 -29.07
N ASN A 253 -0.21 -19.48 -28.74
CA ASN A 253 1.07 -20.06 -29.08
C ASN A 253 1.56 -21.11 -28.05
N GLY A 254 0.65 -21.74 -27.31
CA GLY A 254 0.95 -22.79 -26.33
C GLY A 254 1.15 -22.32 -24.89
N GLY A 255 1.04 -21.01 -24.64
CA GLY A 255 1.18 -20.40 -23.31
C GLY A 255 2.62 -20.40 -22.78
N ALA A 256 2.79 -20.10 -21.49
CA ALA A 256 4.08 -20.13 -20.79
C ALA A 256 5.19 -19.20 -21.36
N HIS A 257 4.84 -18.13 -22.08
CA HIS A 257 5.80 -17.16 -22.62
C HIS A 257 5.25 -15.72 -22.55
N VAL A 258 6.13 -14.77 -22.82
CA VAL A 258 5.79 -13.36 -23.00
C VAL A 258 5.49 -13.10 -24.48
N ALA A 259 4.34 -12.53 -24.77
CA ALA A 259 4.02 -11.97 -26.08
C ALA A 259 3.94 -10.45 -25.97
N MET A 260 4.31 -9.77 -27.05
CA MET A 260 4.34 -8.32 -27.14
C MET A 260 3.46 -7.85 -28.28
N LEU A 261 2.84 -6.70 -28.10
CA LEU A 261 2.32 -5.91 -29.20
C LEU A 261 3.17 -4.66 -29.37
N LEU A 262 3.87 -4.62 -30.49
CA LEU A 262 4.48 -3.39 -30.97
C LEU A 262 3.34 -2.47 -31.42
N SER A 263 3.38 -1.23 -30.94
CA SER A 263 2.52 -0.13 -31.38
C SER A 263 2.75 0.21 -32.84
#